data_AF-A0AA90PRI7-F1
#
_entry.id   AF-A0AA90PRI7-F1
#
_cell.length_a   1.000
_cell.length_b   1.000
_cell.length_c   1.000
_cell.angle_alpha   90.00
_cell.angle_beta   90.00
_cell.angle_gamma   90.00
#
_symmetry.space_group_name_H-M   'P 1'
#
loop_
_entity.id
_entity.type
_entity.pdbx_description
1 polymer ?
#
loop_
_entity_poly.entity_id
_entity_poly.type
_entity_poly.pdbx_seq_one_letter_code
_entity_poly.pdbx_strand_id
1 'polypeptide(L)' 'MSPKIIIPEIELPTRIIEIAFKNNSKTTVILTMDNGWSISFRIHNASSKIEPSLKFDIQLQSKPENIFYINKQW' A
#
# COMPACT_ATOMS: atom_id res chain seq x y z
N MET A 1 26.06 -24.43 7.75
CA MET A 1 26.23 -23.22 6.91
C MET A 1 25.36 -22.14 7.51
N SER A 2 25.91 -20.96 7.81
CA SER A 2 25.13 -19.79 8.21
C SER A 2 24.71 -18.99 6.97
N PRO A 3 23.53 -18.34 6.99
CA PRO A 3 23.08 -17.51 5.89
C PRO A 3 24.03 -16.32 5.66
N LYS A 4 24.31 -16.00 4.39
CA LYS A 4 25.14 -14.85 4.01
C LYS A 4 24.43 -13.51 4.17
N ILE A 5 23.10 -13.51 4.16
CA ILE A 5 22.26 -12.33 4.33
C ILE A 5 21.19 -12.68 5.34
N ILE A 6 21.08 -11.86 6.39
CA ILE A 6 20.00 -11.94 7.38
C ILE A 6 19.06 -10.79 7.07
N ILE A 7 17.82 -11.13 6.77
CA ILE A 7 16.76 -10.16 6.49
C ILE A 7 16.10 -9.80 7.83
N PRO A 8 16.00 -8.51 8.20
CA PRO A 8 15.29 -8.13 9.40
C PRO A 8 13.79 -8.41 9.23
N GLU A 9 13.16 -8.85 10.32
CA GLU A 9 11.71 -8.99 10.36
C GLU A 9 11.06 -7.61 10.29
N ILE A 10 10.00 -7.49 9.48
CA ILE A 10 9.23 -6.26 9.32
C ILE A 10 7.92 -6.43 10.06
N GLU A 11 7.56 -5.43 10.86
CA GLU A 11 6.26 -5.38 11.52
C GLU A 11 5.17 -5.15 10.49
N LEU A 12 4.29 -6.14 10.30
CA LEU A 12 3.13 -6.05 9.42
C LEU A 12 2.01 -5.25 10.11
N PRO A 13 1.08 -4.64 9.35
CA PRO A 13 -0.05 -3.96 9.95
C PRO A 13 -0.97 -4.97 10.65
N THR A 14 -1.44 -4.64 11.85
CA THR A 14 -2.36 -5.46 12.65
C THR A 14 -3.71 -4.78 12.88
N ARG A 15 -3.78 -3.46 12.68
CA ARG A 15 -4.98 -2.67 12.95
C ARG A 15 -5.13 -1.51 11.97
N ILE A 16 -6.37 -1.32 11.53
CA ILE A 16 -6.79 -0.13 10.79
C ILE A 16 -6.94 1.03 11.78
N ILE A 17 -6.25 2.14 11.51
CA ILE A 17 -6.36 3.38 12.27
C ILE A 17 -7.43 4.28 11.67
N GLU A 18 -7.39 4.47 10.35
CA GLU A 18 -8.29 5.39 9.66
C GLU A 18 -8.52 4.98 8.20
N ILE A 19 -9.73 5.22 7.71
CA ILE A 19 -10.08 5.20 6.29
C ILE A 19 -10.70 6.55 5.94
N ALA A 20 -10.04 7.32 5.08
CA ALA A 20 -10.47 8.66 4.71
C ALA A 20 -10.25 8.95 3.22
N PHE A 21 -11.05 9.84 2.63
CA PHE A 21 -10.76 10.33 1.29
C PHE A 21 -9.45 11.10 1.29
N LYS A 22 -8.64 10.89 0.24
CA LYS A 22 -7.49 11.76 -0.02
C LYS A 22 -8.00 13.19 -0.22
N ASN A 23 -7.32 14.16 0.38
CA ASN A 23 -7.67 15.58 0.22
C ASN A 23 -7.90 15.95 -1.25
N ASN A 24 -9.03 16.60 -1.51
CA ASN A 24 -9.48 17.03 -2.84
C ASN A 24 -9.67 15.88 -3.85
N SER A 25 -9.85 14.63 -3.39
CA SER A 25 -10.21 13.49 -4.25
C SER A 25 -11.59 12.95 -3.87
N LYS A 26 -12.39 12.63 -4.89
CA LYS A 26 -13.70 11.95 -4.73
C LYS A 26 -13.60 10.44 -4.98
N THR A 27 -12.46 9.97 -5.46
CA THR A 27 -12.27 8.62 -5.98
C THR A 27 -11.10 7.91 -5.34
N THR A 28 -10.28 8.60 -4.55
CA THR A 28 -9.12 8.03 -3.86
C THR A 28 -9.32 8.04 -2.37
N VAL A 29 -9.20 6.88 -1.75
CA VAL A 29 -9.24 6.67 -0.30
C VAL A 29 -7.85 6.31 0.18
N ILE A 30 -7.48 6.79 1.37
CA ILE A 30 -6.27 6.42 2.10
C ILE A 30 -6.70 5.51 3.25
N LEU A 31 -6.08 4.33 3.34
CA LEU A 31 -6.12 3.47 4.52
C LEU A 31 -4.83 3.65 5.29
N THR A 32 -4.93 4.17 6.51
CA THR A 32 -3.83 4.28 7.47
C THR A 32 -3.94 3.14 8.47
N MET A 33 -2.84 2.43 8.67
CA MET A 33 -2.72 1.29 9.58
C MET A 33 -1.61 1.56 10.60
N ASP A 34 -1.59 0.75 11.65
CA ASP A 34 -0.48 0.74 12.60
C ASP A 34 0.84 0.25 11.95
N ASN A 35 1.93 0.33 12.72
CA ASN A 35 3.27 -0.06 12.28
C ASN A 35 3.76 0.72 11.03
N GLY A 36 3.29 1.97 10.86
CA GLY A 36 3.76 2.88 9.81
C GLY A 36 3.25 2.60 8.40
N TRP A 37 2.25 1.72 8.25
CA TRP A 37 1.70 1.35 6.95
C TRP A 37 0.58 2.31 6.51
N SER A 38 0.66 2.73 5.25
CA SER A 38 -0.45 3.44 4.60
C SER A 38 -0.50 3.06 3.13
N ILE A 39 -1.72 2.81 2.63
CA ILE A 39 -1.97 2.54 1.21
C ILE A 39 -3.10 3.46 0.72
N SER A 40 -3.06 3.81 -0.55
CA SER A 40 -4.17 4.50 -1.21
C SER A 40 -4.83 3.60 -2.24
N PHE A 41 -6.15 3.63 -2.31
CA PHE A 41 -6.94 2.97 -3.33
C PHE A 41 -7.64 4.03 -4.17
N ARG A 42 -7.46 3.99 -5.49
CA ARG A 42 -8.30 4.76 -6.41
C ARG A 42 -9.36 3.84 -7.01
N ILE A 43 -10.60 4.21 -6.77
CA ILE A 43 -11.79 3.57 -7.30
C ILE A 43 -12.14 4.26 -8.61
N HIS A 44 -12.16 3.53 -9.72
CA HIS A 44 -12.60 4.06 -11.01
C HIS A 44 -13.29 2.98 -11.84
N ASN A 45 -14.10 3.40 -12.82
CA ASN A 45 -14.74 2.47 -13.76
C ASN A 45 -13.66 1.85 -14.67
N ALA A 46 -13.74 0.54 -14.89
CA ALA A 46 -12.79 -0.19 -15.70
C ALA A 46 -12.90 0.09 -17.21
N SER A 47 -14.02 0.66 -17.65
CA SER A 47 -14.51 0.59 -19.03
C SER A 47 -14.98 1.92 -19.58
N SER A 48 -14.83 2.09 -20.90
CA SER A 48 -15.48 3.16 -21.66
C SER A 48 -16.92 2.82 -22.03
N LYS A 49 -17.35 1.56 -21.84
CA LYS A 49 -18.73 1.11 -22.00
C LYS A 49 -19.41 1.08 -20.62
N ILE A 50 -20.73 1.26 -20.57
CA ILE A 50 -21.48 1.13 -19.32
C ILE A 50 -21.55 -0.35 -18.97
N GLU A 51 -20.63 -0.81 -18.14
CA GLU A 51 -20.62 -2.14 -17.56
C GLU A 51 -20.28 -2.04 -16.05
N PRO A 52 -20.79 -2.95 -15.21
CA PRO A 52 -20.55 -2.92 -13.77
C PRO A 52 -19.16 -3.49 -13.47
N SER A 53 -18.12 -2.74 -13.81
CA SER A 53 -16.73 -3.11 -13.55
C SER A 53 -16.03 -2.02 -12.74
N LEU A 54 -15.35 -2.45 -11.68
CA LEU A 54 -14.67 -1.58 -10.73
C LEU A 54 -13.18 -1.93 -10.71
N LYS A 55 -12.33 -0.95 -11.04
CA LYS A 55 -10.88 -1.08 -10.89
C LYS A 55 -10.43 -0.42 -9.60
N PHE A 56 -9.55 -1.12 -8.89
CA PHE A 56 -8.88 -0.64 -7.70
C PHE A 56 -7.39 -0.48 -8.01
N ASP A 57 -6.93 0.77 -8.13
CA ASP A 57 -5.49 1.03 -8.20
C ASP A 57 -4.96 1.20 -6.78
N ILE A 58 -4.06 0.32 -6.34
CA ILE A 58 -3.46 0.36 -5.01
C ILE A 58 -2.04 0.91 -5.11
N GLN A 59 -1.70 1.89 -4.27
CA GLN A 59 -0.35 2.42 -4.14
C GLN A 59 0.07 2.42 -2.68
N LEU A 60 1.31 2.02 -2.41
CA LEU A 60 1.93 2.15 -1.09
C LEU A 60 2.27 3.62 -0.85
N GLN A 61 1.70 4.21 0.20
CA GLN A 61 1.94 5.61 0.59
C GLN A 61 3.04 5.70 1.63
N SER A 62 3.01 4.81 2.63
CA SER A 62 4.03 4.73 3.66
C SER A 62 4.27 3.29 4.08
N LYS A 63 5.43 3.10 4.71
CA LYS A 63 5.91 1.82 5.22
C LYS A 63 6.70 2.08 6.51
N PRO A 64 6.93 1.03 7.32
CA PRO A 64 7.87 1.09 8.44
C PRO A 64 9.23 1.68 8.04
N GLU A 65 9.86 2.38 9.00
CA GLU A 65 11.21 2.93 8.82
C GLU A 65 12.27 1.83 8.68
N ASN A 66 12.07 0.70 9.37
CA ASN A 66 12.99 -0.44 9.39
C ASN A 66 12.87 -1.37 8.16
N ILE A 67 12.25 -0.94 7.06
CA ILE A 67 12.26 -1.75 5.83
C ILE A 67 13.70 -1.90 5.32
N PHE A 68 14.07 -3.12 4.95
CA PHE A 68 15.34 -3.39 4.28
C PHE A 68 15.16 -3.32 2.75
N TYR A 69 16.24 -3.02 2.04
CA TYR A 69 16.27 -3.04 0.57
C TYR A 69 17.36 -4.01 0.11
N ILE A 70 17.01 -4.91 -0.80
CA ILE A 70 17.99 -5.69 -1.55
C ILE A 70 18.16 -5.00 -2.90
N ASN A 71 19.23 -4.21 -3.02
CA ASN A 71 19.60 -3.62 -4.29
C ASN A 71 20.45 -4.63 -5.06
N LYS A 72 19.96 -5.06 -6.23
CA LYS A 72 20.73 -5.87 -7.17
C LYS A 72 20.87 -5.06 -8.46
N GLN A 73 22.11 -4.83 -8.89
CA GLN A 73 22.33 -4.36 -10.26
C GLN A 73 22.07 -5.53 -11.22
N TRP A 74 21.29 -5.25 -12.25
CA TRP A 74 20.92 -6.21 -13.28
C TRP A 74 22.15 -6.64 -14.07
#